data_AF-S7ZC57-F1
#
_entry.id   AF-S7ZC57-F1
#
_cell.length_a   1.000
_cell.length_b   1.000
_cell.length_c   1.000
_cell.angle_alpha   90.00
_cell.angle_beta   90.00
_cell.angle_gamma   90.00
#
_symmetry.space_group_name_H-M   'P 1'
#
loop_
_entity.id
_entity.type
_entity.pdbx_description
1 polymer ?
#
loop_
_entity_poly.entity_id
_entity_poly.type
_entity_poly.pdbx_seq_one_letter_code
_entity_poly.pdbx_strand_id
1 'polypeptide(L)'
;MSSADLDSACAAAQSPAPPEGDPFSPQAVAPSPGASTAADSSFTAVNVDTTTPDTAHSLSLDESHPSDLAFTWKITQKISERSVPLTQQDVDMGCGSPMAVGKFLCCLADSPTRTAFMRVYYRIPIIGTEDTDVSTLAEQVQPSEVCGEYEAFKLLTRRGCSSVPRFYGYCERKQGESDLVPGGYIKFVVWEKVPGESLTREYFWNLDFTAREEILVRFRAAYEDFIRCGVKPQMCEISKIIYDKKSGNILISGFRRGWPILDKLEWSDTRYVEYGLARPHDDRDWASHPEKWEY
;
A
#
# COMPACT_ATOMS: atom_id res chain seq x y z
N MET A 1 -14.16 -10.85 43.74
CA MET A 1 -14.76 -9.58 43.29
C MET A 1 -14.16 -9.28 41.94
N SER A 2 -15.05 -9.12 40.95
CA SER A 2 -14.82 -9.35 39.52
C SER A 2 -13.92 -8.30 38.86
N SER A 3 -12.98 -8.79 38.04
CA SER A 3 -12.43 -8.04 36.90
C SER A 3 -13.51 -7.85 35.84
N ALA A 4 -13.52 -6.71 35.17
CA ALA A 4 -14.31 -6.44 33.99
C ALA A 4 -13.36 -6.29 32.80
N ASP A 5 -13.45 -7.23 31.88
CA ASP A 5 -12.84 -7.18 30.56
C ASP A 5 -13.54 -6.11 29.71
N LEU A 6 -12.76 -5.29 29.01
CA LEU A 6 -13.26 -4.32 28.03
C LEU A 6 -12.87 -4.80 26.64
N ASP A 7 -13.80 -5.51 26.01
CA ASP A 7 -13.77 -5.83 24.58
C ASP A 7 -13.82 -4.56 23.73
N SER A 8 -12.81 -4.37 22.87
CA SER A 8 -12.76 -3.29 21.89
C SER A 8 -13.33 -3.78 20.57
N ALA A 9 -14.62 -3.51 20.35
CA ALA A 9 -15.32 -3.78 19.10
C ALA A 9 -14.88 -2.80 18.00
N CYS A 10 -14.47 -3.33 16.84
CA CYS A 10 -14.24 -2.55 15.63
C CYS A 10 -15.60 -2.09 15.09
N ALA A 11 -15.91 -0.81 15.23
CA ALA A 11 -17.16 -0.23 14.74
C ALA A 11 -17.22 -0.27 13.21
N ALA A 12 -18.16 -1.06 12.68
CA ALA A 12 -18.57 -0.98 11.29
C ALA A 12 -19.30 0.36 11.06
N ALA A 13 -18.70 1.26 10.30
CA ALA A 13 -19.38 2.45 9.81
C ALA A 13 -20.46 2.04 8.80
N GLN A 14 -21.73 2.20 9.18
CA GLN A 14 -22.88 2.07 8.29
C GLN A 14 -22.93 3.28 7.36
N SER A 15 -22.97 3.06 6.05
CA SER A 15 -23.36 4.09 5.08
C SER A 15 -24.89 4.16 4.99
N PRO A 16 -25.51 5.35 5.02
CA PRO A 16 -26.94 5.48 4.74
C PRO A 16 -27.23 5.33 3.23
N ALA A 17 -28.37 4.72 2.92
CA ALA A 17 -28.88 4.53 1.55
C ALA A 17 -29.19 5.87 0.84
N PRO A 18 -29.04 5.96 -0.49
CA PRO A 18 -29.41 7.16 -1.24
C PRO A 18 -30.92 7.22 -1.51
N PRO A 19 -31.53 8.42 -1.58
CA PRO A 19 -32.90 8.57 -2.07
C PRO A 19 -32.96 8.47 -3.60
N GLU A 20 -34.00 7.80 -4.08
CA GLU A 20 -34.38 7.71 -5.50
C GLU A 20 -34.82 9.07 -6.07
N GLY A 21 -34.40 9.37 -7.30
CA GLY A 21 -34.89 10.53 -8.08
C GLY A 21 -34.04 10.84 -9.32
N ASP A 22 -34.39 10.21 -10.45
CA ASP A 22 -33.93 10.50 -11.83
C ASP A 22 -34.80 11.62 -12.48
N PRO A 23 -34.48 12.18 -13.68
CA PRO A 23 -33.22 12.19 -14.44
C PRO A 23 -32.85 13.59 -14.99
N PHE A 24 -31.55 13.90 -15.15
CA PHE A 24 -31.11 14.88 -16.14
C PHE A 24 -29.88 14.34 -16.86
N SER A 25 -30.05 14.04 -18.15
CA SER A 25 -28.99 13.61 -19.05
C SER A 25 -28.03 14.77 -19.36
N PRO A 26 -26.71 14.54 -19.34
CA PRO A 26 -25.77 15.39 -20.06
C PRO A 26 -25.28 14.70 -21.34
N GLN A 27 -25.33 15.46 -22.43
CA GLN A 27 -24.83 15.11 -23.75
C GLN A 27 -23.34 14.74 -23.73
N ALA A 28 -22.99 13.75 -24.55
CA ALA A 28 -21.63 13.38 -24.87
C ALA A 28 -20.91 14.52 -25.62
N VAL A 29 -19.81 15.01 -25.07
CA VAL A 29 -18.80 15.79 -25.80
C VAL A 29 -17.57 14.92 -25.93
N ALA A 30 -17.22 14.60 -27.18
CA ALA A 30 -16.05 13.80 -27.52
C ALA A 30 -14.74 14.56 -27.23
N PRO A 31 -13.67 13.89 -26.78
CA PRO A 31 -12.34 14.50 -26.78
C PRO A 31 -11.69 14.35 -28.15
N SER A 32 -11.18 15.46 -28.70
CA SER A 32 -10.22 15.47 -29.82
C SER A 32 -8.79 15.21 -29.29
N PRO A 33 -7.87 14.69 -30.13
CA PRO A 33 -6.67 14.03 -29.66
C PRO A 33 -5.52 15.01 -29.42
N GLY A 34 -4.99 15.02 -28.20
CA GLY A 34 -3.75 15.72 -27.84
C GLY A 34 -2.71 14.70 -27.38
N ALA A 35 -1.69 14.49 -28.20
CA ALA A 35 -0.57 13.61 -27.90
C ALA A 35 0.21 14.11 -26.67
N SER A 36 0.46 13.21 -25.71
CA SER A 36 1.50 13.38 -24.71
C SER A 36 2.34 12.13 -24.65
N THR A 37 3.55 12.27 -25.20
CA THR A 37 4.67 11.33 -25.17
C THR A 37 5.01 10.91 -23.76
N ALA A 38 5.15 9.60 -23.55
CA ALA A 38 5.67 9.03 -22.32
C ALA A 38 7.11 9.52 -22.09
N ALA A 39 7.33 10.32 -21.06
CA ALA A 39 8.65 10.70 -20.60
C ALA A 39 9.26 9.54 -19.79
N ASP A 40 10.36 9.00 -20.29
CA ASP A 40 11.18 7.98 -19.65
C ASP A 40 11.75 8.55 -18.34
N SER A 41 11.17 8.16 -17.21
CA SER A 41 11.51 8.70 -15.89
C SER A 41 12.26 7.64 -15.10
N SER A 42 13.58 7.60 -15.22
CA SER A 42 14.47 6.82 -14.36
C SER A 42 14.75 7.58 -13.06
N PHE A 43 14.69 6.93 -11.90
CA PHE A 43 15.04 7.56 -10.63
C PHE A 43 15.78 6.62 -9.68
N THR A 44 16.58 7.22 -8.78
CA THR A 44 17.47 6.58 -7.81
C THR A 44 16.95 6.81 -6.38
N ALA A 45 16.83 5.76 -5.58
CA ALA A 45 16.54 5.87 -4.14
C ALA A 45 17.83 6.13 -3.34
N VAL A 46 17.78 7.03 -2.35
CA VAL A 46 18.93 7.44 -1.53
C VAL A 46 18.61 7.24 -0.04
N ASN A 47 19.56 6.65 0.71
CA ASN A 47 19.51 6.56 2.16
C ASN A 47 20.22 7.77 2.80
N VAL A 48 19.67 8.29 3.91
CA VAL A 48 20.21 9.41 4.67
C VAL A 48 20.78 8.89 5.99
N ASP A 49 22.05 9.20 6.28
CA ASP A 49 22.37 9.78 7.59
C ASP A 49 23.58 10.73 7.53
N THR A 50 23.56 11.71 8.42
CA THR A 50 24.37 12.95 8.41
C THR A 50 25.41 12.93 9.52
N THR A 51 26.66 13.35 9.27
CA THR A 51 27.43 14.34 10.07
C THR A 51 28.91 14.44 9.64
N THR A 52 29.37 15.68 9.49
CA THR A 52 30.77 16.19 9.47
C THR A 52 31.07 16.86 10.83
N PRO A 53 32.33 17.09 11.29
CA PRO A 53 33.47 17.56 10.47
C PRO A 53 34.91 17.09 10.80
N ASP A 54 35.75 17.29 9.80
CA ASP A 54 37.17 17.72 9.76
C ASP A 54 38.36 16.92 10.36
N THR A 55 39.35 16.81 9.46
CA THR A 55 40.82 16.69 9.60
C THR A 55 41.44 15.28 9.67
N ALA A 56 42.30 15.03 8.69
CA ALA A 56 43.01 13.79 8.37
C ALA A 56 43.95 13.30 9.48
N HIS A 57 44.11 11.97 9.59
CA HIS A 57 45.41 11.29 9.55
C HIS A 57 45.25 9.77 9.33
N SER A 58 46.16 9.24 8.52
CA SER A 58 46.32 7.89 7.99
C SER A 58 46.33 6.73 9.02
N LEU A 59 45.61 5.63 8.75
CA LEU A 59 46.16 4.30 8.35
C LEU A 59 45.12 3.18 8.48
N SER A 60 45.25 2.23 7.57
CA SER A 60 44.43 1.07 7.19
C SER A 60 44.18 -0.01 8.25
N LEU A 61 43.02 -0.66 8.17
CA LEU A 61 42.77 -2.12 8.00
C LEU A 61 41.24 -2.33 7.99
N ASP A 62 40.65 -2.73 6.86
CA ASP A 62 40.33 -4.13 6.52
C ASP A 62 38.89 -4.47 6.93
N GLU A 63 37.99 -4.35 5.95
CA GLU A 63 36.99 -5.37 5.57
C GLU A 63 36.03 -4.74 4.55
N SER A 64 36.02 -5.33 3.37
CA SER A 64 35.23 -4.91 2.22
C SER A 64 33.72 -5.05 2.50
N HIS A 65 33.04 -3.93 2.76
CA HIS A 65 31.58 -3.87 2.62
C HIS A 65 31.22 -3.72 1.13
N PRO A 66 30.47 -4.66 0.54
CA PRO A 66 30.05 -4.55 -0.84
C PRO A 66 29.00 -3.44 -0.98
N SER A 67 29.41 -2.33 -1.58
CA SER A 67 28.64 -1.36 -2.38
C SER A 67 27.18 -1.11 -1.98
N ASP A 68 26.90 0.11 -1.52
CA ASP A 68 25.55 0.72 -1.56
C ASP A 68 25.04 0.73 -3.01
N LEU A 69 24.33 -0.33 -3.40
CA LEU A 69 23.77 -0.45 -4.74
C LEU A 69 22.48 0.38 -4.83
N ALA A 70 22.60 1.59 -5.38
CA ALA A 70 21.45 2.36 -5.83
C ALA A 70 20.78 1.62 -7.01
N PHE A 71 19.54 1.16 -6.82
CA PHE A 71 18.78 0.53 -7.88
C PHE A 71 18.03 1.59 -8.71
N THR A 72 18.25 1.58 -10.02
CA THR A 72 17.46 2.39 -10.95
C THR A 72 16.31 1.55 -11.50
N TRP A 73 15.08 1.97 -11.28
CA TRP A 73 13.87 1.29 -11.76
C TRP A 73 13.29 2.05 -12.96
N LYS A 74 12.94 1.31 -14.02
CA LYS A 74 12.24 1.83 -15.19
C LYS A 74 10.78 1.44 -15.12
N ILE A 75 9.87 2.42 -15.20
CA ILE A 75 8.43 2.18 -15.27
C ILE A 75 8.10 1.62 -16.65
N THR A 76 7.48 0.45 -16.69
CA THR A 76 7.11 -0.23 -17.94
C THR A 76 5.61 -0.18 -18.21
N GLN A 77 4.78 -0.08 -17.17
CA GLN A 77 3.33 -0.05 -17.31
C GLN A 77 2.65 0.68 -16.14
N LYS A 78 1.64 1.49 -16.44
CA LYS A 78 0.68 2.00 -15.44
C LYS A 78 -0.38 0.94 -15.17
N ILE A 79 -0.52 0.52 -13.91
CA ILE A 79 -1.49 -0.50 -13.48
C ILE A 79 -2.78 0.17 -12.99
N SER A 80 -2.65 1.19 -12.16
CA SER A 80 -3.80 1.95 -11.67
C SER A 80 -3.38 3.33 -11.18
N GLU A 81 -4.34 4.24 -11.10
CA GLU A 81 -4.19 5.54 -10.49
C GLU A 81 -5.50 5.94 -9.82
N ARG A 82 -5.39 6.63 -8.70
CA ARG A 82 -6.53 7.28 -8.06
C ARG A 82 -6.09 8.61 -7.49
N SER A 83 -7.00 9.58 -7.49
CA SER A 83 -6.82 10.83 -6.76
C SER A 83 -7.57 10.78 -5.44
N VAL A 84 -7.01 11.41 -4.43
CA VAL A 84 -7.62 11.69 -3.13
C VAL A 84 -7.65 13.22 -3.03
N PRO A 85 -8.57 13.88 -3.74
CA PRO A 85 -8.71 15.32 -3.68
C PRO A 85 -9.32 15.70 -2.33
N LEU A 86 -8.93 16.84 -1.78
CA LEU A 86 -9.39 17.35 -0.48
C LEU A 86 -9.68 18.84 -0.62
N THR A 87 -10.76 19.28 0.00
CA THR A 87 -11.06 20.71 0.17
C THR A 87 -10.19 21.31 1.29
N GLN A 88 -10.16 22.64 1.39
CA GLN A 88 -9.48 23.30 2.52
C GLN A 88 -10.06 22.83 3.87
N GLN A 89 -11.38 22.67 3.95
CA GLN A 89 -12.04 22.19 5.17
C GLN A 89 -11.55 20.78 5.57
N ASP A 90 -11.38 19.86 4.63
CA ASP A 90 -10.88 18.51 4.92
C ASP A 90 -9.45 18.54 5.46
N VAL A 91 -8.62 19.40 4.88
CA VAL A 91 -7.23 19.62 5.33
C VAL A 91 -7.23 20.20 6.76
N ASP A 92 -8.05 21.20 7.02
CA ASP A 92 -8.16 21.85 8.33
C ASP A 92 -8.71 20.88 9.41
N MET A 93 -9.55 19.92 9.01
CA MET A 93 -10.02 18.83 9.87
C MET A 93 -8.99 17.71 10.08
N GLY A 94 -7.80 17.80 9.45
CA GLY A 94 -6.74 16.81 9.59
C GLY A 94 -7.00 15.51 8.82
N CYS A 95 -7.77 15.55 7.72
CA CYS A 95 -7.96 14.39 6.83
C CYS A 95 -6.68 13.99 6.06
N GLY A 96 -5.57 14.69 6.30
CA GLY A 96 -4.30 14.54 5.63
C GLY A 96 -4.19 15.46 4.43
N SER A 97 -3.28 15.11 3.54
CA SER A 97 -2.89 16.00 2.46
C SER A 97 -3.38 15.49 1.08
N PRO A 98 -3.96 16.33 0.19
CA PRO A 98 -4.52 15.87 -1.10
C PRO A 98 -3.48 15.26 -2.05
N MET A 99 -3.72 14.06 -2.58
CA MET A 99 -2.69 13.35 -3.34
C MET A 99 -3.26 12.48 -4.46
N ALA A 100 -2.48 12.31 -5.53
CA ALA A 100 -2.66 11.23 -6.50
C ALA A 100 -1.76 10.05 -6.12
N VAL A 101 -2.27 8.83 -6.28
CA VAL A 101 -1.51 7.61 -6.00
C VAL A 101 -1.60 6.64 -7.16
N GLY A 102 -0.47 6.43 -7.84
CA GLY A 102 -0.32 5.51 -8.96
C GLY A 102 0.38 4.21 -8.55
N LYS A 103 -0.04 3.07 -9.13
CA LYS A 103 0.68 1.79 -9.08
C LYS A 103 1.19 1.46 -10.47
N PHE A 104 2.46 1.07 -10.56
CA PHE A 104 3.17 0.81 -11.80
C PHE A 104 3.87 -0.53 -11.75
N LEU A 105 3.98 -1.18 -12.90
CA LEU A 105 4.95 -2.26 -13.13
C LEU A 105 6.26 -1.63 -13.56
N CYS A 106 7.36 -2.14 -13.03
CA CYS A 106 8.70 -1.67 -13.31
C CYS A 106 9.65 -2.85 -13.52
N CYS A 107 10.78 -2.58 -14.15
CA CYS A 107 11.92 -3.49 -14.18
C CYS A 107 13.20 -2.77 -13.75
N LEU A 108 14.17 -3.54 -13.27
CA LEU A 108 15.48 -2.97 -12.92
C LEU A 108 16.21 -2.58 -14.20
N ALA A 109 16.78 -1.37 -14.25
CA ALA A 109 17.43 -0.84 -15.44
C ALA A 109 18.54 -1.77 -15.98
N ASP A 110 19.35 -2.32 -15.07
CA ASP A 110 20.47 -3.21 -15.40
C ASP A 110 20.07 -4.68 -15.52
N SER A 111 18.84 -5.03 -15.14
CA SER A 111 18.33 -6.40 -15.20
C SER A 111 16.82 -6.40 -15.46
N PRO A 112 16.40 -6.28 -16.73
CA PRO A 112 14.98 -6.16 -17.08
C PRO A 112 14.11 -7.37 -16.68
N THR A 113 14.73 -8.53 -16.41
CA THR A 113 14.04 -9.72 -15.90
C THR A 113 13.64 -9.59 -14.43
N ARG A 114 14.29 -8.70 -13.66
CA ARG A 114 13.88 -8.37 -12.29
C ARG A 114 12.75 -7.35 -12.34
N THR A 115 11.53 -7.84 -12.18
CA THR A 115 10.33 -7.01 -12.17
C THR A 115 9.89 -6.63 -10.76
N ALA A 116 9.32 -5.44 -10.63
CA ALA A 116 8.83 -4.89 -9.38
C ALA A 116 7.49 -4.18 -9.58
N PHE A 117 6.74 -4.05 -8.50
CA PHE A 117 5.72 -3.01 -8.42
C PHE A 117 6.30 -1.76 -7.77
N MET A 118 5.84 -0.63 -8.26
CA MET A 118 6.14 0.68 -7.71
C MET A 118 4.86 1.41 -7.38
N ARG A 119 4.82 2.06 -6.23
CA ARG A 119 3.78 3.01 -5.90
C ARG A 119 4.36 4.41 -5.81
N VAL A 120 3.70 5.33 -6.48
CA VAL A 120 4.04 6.76 -6.46
C VAL A 120 2.92 7.49 -5.73
N TYR A 121 3.25 8.22 -4.69
CA TYR A 121 2.37 9.20 -4.04
C TYR A 121 2.83 10.59 -4.49
N TYR A 122 1.95 11.35 -5.11
CA TYR A 122 2.24 12.65 -5.72
C TYR A 122 1.27 13.70 -5.17
N ARG A 123 1.74 14.85 -4.67
CA ARG A 123 0.82 15.88 -4.15
C ARG A 123 0.05 16.52 -5.29
N ILE A 124 -1.24 16.74 -5.06
CA ILE A 124 -2.10 17.53 -5.95
C ILE A 124 -2.63 18.73 -5.18
N PRO A 125 -3.08 19.80 -5.87
CA PRO A 125 -3.62 20.99 -5.22
C PRO A 125 -4.86 20.68 -4.39
N ILE A 126 -5.15 21.55 -3.43
CA ILE A 126 -6.43 21.60 -2.73
C ILE A 126 -7.54 21.95 -3.74
N ILE A 127 -8.72 21.34 -3.59
CA ILE A 127 -9.85 21.58 -4.50
C ILE A 127 -10.17 23.08 -4.54
N GLY A 128 -10.28 23.64 -5.74
CA GLY A 128 -10.59 25.05 -6.00
C GLY A 128 -9.36 25.96 -6.08
N THR A 129 -8.16 25.39 -6.00
CA THR A 129 -6.88 26.13 -6.11
C THR A 129 -6.05 25.75 -7.32
N GLU A 130 -6.54 24.85 -8.17
CA GLU A 130 -5.80 24.25 -9.28
C GLU A 130 -5.26 25.29 -10.28
N ASP A 131 -5.99 26.39 -10.47
CA ASP A 131 -5.66 27.46 -11.42
C ASP A 131 -5.04 28.70 -10.75
N THR A 132 -4.67 28.64 -9.46
CA THR A 132 -3.99 29.76 -8.80
C THR A 132 -2.54 29.89 -9.24
N ASP A 133 -1.90 31.00 -8.88
CA ASP A 133 -0.50 31.21 -9.19
C ASP A 133 0.42 30.25 -8.40
N VAL A 134 1.61 30.03 -8.93
CA VAL A 134 2.64 29.13 -8.38
C VAL A 134 2.96 29.43 -6.91
N SER A 135 2.94 30.70 -6.48
CA SER A 135 3.25 31.03 -5.08
C SER A 135 2.13 30.58 -4.14
N THR A 136 0.87 30.76 -4.54
CA THR A 136 -0.29 30.24 -3.81
C THR A 136 -0.27 28.71 -3.71
N LEU A 137 0.12 28.01 -4.78
CA LEU A 137 0.27 26.54 -4.75
C LEU A 137 1.42 26.09 -3.84
N ALA A 138 2.54 26.81 -3.84
CA ALA A 138 3.69 26.51 -2.98
C ALA A 138 3.40 26.72 -1.48
N GLU A 139 2.50 27.64 -1.14
CA GLU A 139 2.04 27.85 0.25
C GLU A 139 1.27 26.64 0.79
N GLN A 140 0.76 25.75 -0.06
CA GLN A 140 0.06 24.52 0.35
C GLN A 140 1.00 23.39 0.81
N VAL A 141 2.32 23.61 0.75
CA VAL A 141 3.31 22.61 1.15
C VAL A 141 3.26 22.41 2.66
N GLN A 142 2.78 21.24 3.04
CA GLN A 142 2.84 20.74 4.41
C GLN A 142 4.07 19.83 4.60
N PRO A 143 4.56 19.67 5.85
CA PRO A 143 5.58 18.69 6.15
C PRO A 143 5.23 17.30 5.62
N SER A 144 6.25 16.58 5.16
CA SER A 144 6.07 15.23 4.64
C SER A 144 5.55 14.28 5.73
N GLU A 145 4.35 13.73 5.52
CA GLU A 145 3.76 12.74 6.43
C GLU A 145 4.54 11.41 6.43
N VAL A 146 4.54 10.67 7.55
CA VAL A 146 5.13 9.33 7.59
C VAL A 146 4.44 8.41 6.57
N CYS A 147 5.23 7.80 5.68
CA CYS A 147 4.71 6.83 4.72
C CYS A 147 4.49 5.47 5.41
N GLY A 148 3.27 5.21 5.90
CA GLY A 148 2.94 3.97 6.62
C GLY A 148 3.29 2.69 5.85
N GLU A 149 3.15 2.70 4.52
CA GLU A 149 3.56 1.57 3.68
C GLU A 149 5.07 1.30 3.72
N TYR A 150 5.88 2.36 3.68
CA TYR A 150 7.33 2.24 3.84
C TYR A 150 7.67 1.71 5.23
N GLU A 151 7.07 2.25 6.29
CA GLU A 151 7.32 1.79 7.65
C GLU A 151 6.91 0.33 7.87
N ALA A 152 5.79 -0.09 7.27
CA ALA A 152 5.36 -1.49 7.27
C ALA A 152 6.40 -2.38 6.58
N PHE A 153 6.82 -2.06 5.35
CA PHE A 153 7.83 -2.84 4.63
C PHE A 153 9.18 -2.87 5.36
N LYS A 154 9.61 -1.74 5.92
CA LYS A 154 10.83 -1.63 6.72
C LYS A 154 10.79 -2.57 7.92
N LEU A 155 9.68 -2.58 8.65
CA LEU A 155 9.51 -3.46 9.81
C LEU A 155 9.46 -4.94 9.42
N LEU A 156 8.67 -5.29 8.40
CA LEU A 156 8.56 -6.67 7.89
C LEU A 156 9.90 -7.22 7.43
N THR A 157 10.66 -6.40 6.69
CA THR A 157 11.99 -6.76 6.19
C THR A 157 12.96 -6.97 7.35
N ARG A 158 13.00 -6.04 8.32
CA ARG A 158 13.86 -6.14 9.51
C ARG A 158 13.56 -7.38 10.35
N ARG A 159 12.29 -7.81 10.40
CA ARG A 159 11.84 -9.00 11.16
C ARG A 159 11.92 -10.30 10.36
N GLY A 160 12.34 -10.23 9.09
CA GLY A 160 12.45 -11.39 8.21
C GLY A 160 11.12 -12.05 7.91
N CYS A 161 10.06 -11.26 7.66
CA CYS A 161 8.76 -11.81 7.26
C CYS A 161 8.88 -12.52 5.92
N SER A 162 8.54 -13.81 5.89
CA SER A 162 8.60 -14.64 4.69
C SER A 162 7.31 -14.59 3.86
N SER A 163 6.25 -14.07 4.48
CA SER A 163 4.88 -14.10 3.96
C SER A 163 4.48 -12.83 3.23
N VAL A 164 5.44 -11.99 2.80
CA VAL A 164 5.20 -10.75 2.06
C VAL A 164 6.20 -10.60 0.90
N PRO A 165 5.84 -9.89 -0.18
CA PRO A 165 6.81 -9.56 -1.23
C PRO A 165 8.03 -8.83 -0.68
N ARG A 166 9.21 -9.12 -1.24
CA ARG A 166 10.46 -8.48 -0.82
C ARG A 166 10.40 -6.97 -1.08
N PHE A 167 10.78 -6.19 -0.08
CA PHE A 167 10.95 -4.75 -0.22
C PHE A 167 12.25 -4.44 -0.97
N TYR A 168 12.20 -3.53 -1.95
CA TYR A 168 13.38 -3.11 -2.71
C TYR A 168 13.85 -1.70 -2.35
N GLY A 169 12.96 -0.79 -1.96
CA GLY A 169 13.40 0.53 -1.53
C GLY A 169 12.31 1.58 -1.46
N TYR A 170 12.67 2.70 -0.83
CA TYR A 170 11.88 3.91 -0.70
C TYR A 170 12.68 5.11 -1.16
N CYS A 171 12.04 6.05 -1.83
CA CYS A 171 12.63 7.34 -2.19
C CYS A 171 11.61 8.44 -1.96
N GLU A 172 12.05 9.56 -1.41
CA GLU A 172 11.27 10.79 -1.34
C GLU A 172 12.02 11.89 -2.07
N ARG A 173 11.33 12.59 -2.97
CA ARG A 173 11.86 13.78 -3.66
C ARG A 173 10.92 14.96 -3.49
N LYS A 174 11.45 16.17 -3.66
CA LYS A 174 10.61 17.37 -3.78
C LYS A 174 10.05 17.52 -5.19
N GLN A 175 8.87 18.13 -5.27
CA GLN A 175 8.26 18.64 -6.49
C GLN A 175 9.01 19.90 -6.93
N GLY A 176 9.29 19.99 -8.22
CA GLY A 176 9.94 21.14 -8.82
C GLY A 176 8.97 22.31 -9.01
N GLU A 177 9.50 23.43 -9.50
CA GLU A 177 8.74 24.67 -9.72
C GLU A 177 7.57 24.54 -10.71
N SER A 178 7.62 23.55 -11.60
CA SER A 178 6.59 23.28 -12.61
C SER A 178 5.67 22.11 -12.27
N ASP A 179 5.85 21.49 -11.10
CA ASP A 179 4.98 20.40 -10.64
C ASP A 179 3.67 20.99 -10.04
N LEU A 180 2.64 20.16 -9.87
CA LEU A 180 1.31 20.65 -9.45
C LEU A 180 1.29 21.34 -8.08
N VAL A 181 2.21 20.97 -7.19
CA VAL A 181 2.40 21.62 -5.89
C VAL A 181 3.90 21.86 -5.72
N PRO A 182 4.42 23.01 -6.17
CA PRO A 182 5.84 23.33 -6.09
C PRO A 182 6.36 23.23 -4.65
N GLY A 183 7.49 22.55 -4.45
CA GLY A 183 8.04 22.28 -3.12
C GLY A 183 7.35 21.15 -2.33
N GLY A 184 6.25 20.59 -2.85
CA GLY A 184 5.60 19.38 -2.33
C GLY A 184 6.51 18.15 -2.41
N TYR A 185 6.01 16.97 -2.03
CA TYR A 185 6.80 15.73 -2.04
C TYR A 185 6.22 14.67 -2.98
N ILE A 186 7.12 13.85 -3.53
CA ILE A 186 6.77 12.64 -4.27
C ILE A 186 7.47 11.47 -3.61
N LYS A 187 6.69 10.47 -3.24
CA LYS A 187 7.18 9.27 -2.55
C LYS A 187 7.06 8.07 -3.45
N PHE A 188 8.14 7.30 -3.52
CA PHE A 188 8.24 6.06 -4.27
C PHE A 188 8.45 4.91 -3.30
N VAL A 189 7.62 3.88 -3.40
CA VAL A 189 7.79 2.60 -2.69
C VAL A 189 7.92 1.50 -3.74
N VAL A 190 8.97 0.71 -3.68
CA VAL A 190 9.25 -0.36 -4.65
C VAL A 190 9.37 -1.71 -3.95
N TRP A 191 8.67 -2.71 -4.46
CA TRP A 191 8.69 -4.09 -3.93
C TRP A 191 8.56 -5.11 -5.05
N GLU A 192 8.93 -6.34 -4.76
CA GLU A 192 8.99 -7.44 -5.72
C GLU A 192 7.64 -7.75 -6.37
N LYS A 193 7.65 -7.95 -7.70
CA LYS A 193 6.57 -8.66 -8.37
C LYS A 193 6.86 -10.16 -8.24
N VAL A 194 6.16 -10.79 -7.33
CA VAL A 194 6.24 -12.24 -7.06
C VAL A 194 5.45 -13.06 -8.10
N PRO A 195 5.74 -14.36 -8.25
CA PRO A 195 4.86 -15.30 -8.94
C PRO A 195 3.47 -15.38 -8.31
N GLY A 196 2.49 -15.81 -9.10
CA GLY A 196 1.10 -15.90 -8.67
C GLY A 196 0.29 -14.64 -8.98
N GLU A 197 -0.99 -14.71 -8.65
CA GLU A 197 -1.97 -13.66 -8.89
C GLU A 197 -2.74 -13.34 -7.61
N SER A 198 -3.27 -12.11 -7.52
CA SER A 198 -4.20 -11.77 -6.45
C SER A 198 -5.45 -12.64 -6.54
N LEU A 199 -5.84 -13.26 -5.44
CA LEU A 199 -7.08 -14.02 -5.40
C LEU A 199 -8.29 -13.11 -5.65
N THR A 200 -9.26 -13.66 -6.37
CA THR A 200 -10.59 -13.06 -6.53
C THR A 200 -11.62 -13.91 -5.81
N ARG A 201 -12.72 -13.28 -5.40
CA ARG A 201 -13.86 -13.98 -4.81
C ARG A 201 -14.35 -15.07 -5.76
N GLU A 202 -14.55 -14.73 -7.03
CA GLU A 202 -15.00 -15.66 -8.05
C GLU A 202 -14.05 -16.87 -8.17
N TYR A 203 -12.74 -16.65 -8.27
CA TYR A 203 -11.78 -17.74 -8.37
C TYR A 203 -11.85 -18.65 -7.15
N PHE A 204 -11.79 -18.07 -5.93
CA PHE A 204 -11.77 -18.85 -4.69
C PHE A 204 -13.04 -19.69 -4.51
N TRP A 205 -14.22 -19.11 -4.68
CA TRP A 205 -15.50 -19.80 -4.45
C TRP A 205 -15.88 -20.78 -5.56
N ASN A 206 -15.23 -20.73 -6.72
CA ASN A 206 -15.37 -21.73 -7.78
C ASN A 206 -14.46 -22.96 -7.60
N LEU A 207 -13.55 -22.94 -6.61
CA LEU A 207 -12.74 -24.10 -6.26
C LEU A 207 -13.56 -25.15 -5.49
N ASP A 208 -13.18 -26.41 -5.61
CA ASP A 208 -13.70 -27.44 -4.71
C ASP A 208 -13.26 -27.18 -3.26
N PHE A 209 -13.94 -27.87 -2.33
CA PHE A 209 -13.70 -27.68 -0.90
C PHE A 209 -12.25 -28.00 -0.51
N THR A 210 -11.65 -29.05 -1.06
CA THR A 210 -10.28 -29.47 -0.73
C THR A 210 -9.25 -28.41 -1.14
N ALA A 211 -9.40 -27.80 -2.32
CA ALA A 211 -8.54 -26.73 -2.78
C ALA A 211 -8.73 -25.44 -1.95
N ARG A 212 -9.96 -25.13 -1.52
CA ARG A 212 -10.22 -24.00 -0.61
C ARG A 212 -9.59 -24.22 0.76
N GLU A 213 -9.72 -25.43 1.32
CA GLU A 213 -9.10 -25.82 2.59
C GLU A 213 -7.57 -25.65 2.56
N GLU A 214 -6.91 -26.04 1.45
CA GLU A 214 -5.47 -25.81 1.29
C GLU A 214 -5.11 -24.32 1.32
N ILE A 215 -5.88 -23.48 0.64
CA ILE A 215 -5.69 -22.02 0.65
C ILE A 215 -5.89 -21.45 2.05
N LEU A 216 -6.93 -21.89 2.78
CA LEU A 216 -7.23 -21.46 4.14
C LEU A 216 -6.05 -21.75 5.08
N VAL A 217 -5.55 -23.00 5.07
CA VAL A 217 -4.40 -23.42 5.91
C VAL A 217 -3.16 -22.58 5.61
N ARG A 218 -2.84 -22.40 4.32
CA ARG A 218 -1.65 -21.63 3.91
C ARG A 218 -1.80 -20.14 4.20
N PHE A 219 -3.01 -19.59 4.05
CA PHE A 219 -3.29 -18.19 4.36
C PHE A 219 -3.13 -17.93 5.86
N ARG A 220 -3.65 -18.80 6.73
CA ARG A 220 -3.46 -18.68 8.17
C ARG A 220 -1.98 -18.67 8.55
N ALA A 221 -1.20 -19.63 8.03
CA ALA A 221 0.24 -19.67 8.29
C ALA A 221 0.95 -18.38 7.85
N ALA A 222 0.61 -17.87 6.65
CA ALA A 222 1.15 -16.62 6.15
C ALA A 222 0.77 -15.40 7.03
N TYR A 223 -0.47 -15.38 7.52
CA TYR A 223 -0.97 -14.31 8.37
C TYR A 223 -0.35 -14.34 9.77
N GLU A 224 -0.17 -15.53 10.35
CA GLU A 224 0.51 -15.71 11.64
C GLU A 224 1.97 -15.24 11.57
N ASP A 225 2.71 -15.54 10.48
CA ASP A 225 4.06 -15.00 10.27
C ASP A 225 4.06 -13.48 10.11
N PHE A 226 3.05 -12.94 9.43
CA PHE A 226 2.88 -11.50 9.24
C PHE A 226 2.63 -10.75 10.57
N ILE A 227 1.70 -11.22 11.41
CA ILE A 227 1.42 -10.58 12.71
C ILE A 227 2.58 -10.77 13.70
N ARG A 228 3.31 -11.90 13.64
CA ARG A 228 4.57 -12.11 14.40
C ARG A 228 5.59 -11.02 14.09
N CYS A 229 5.60 -10.51 12.86
CA CYS A 229 6.49 -9.42 12.45
C CYS A 229 6.02 -8.02 12.91
N GLY A 230 4.86 -7.92 13.55
CA GLY A 230 4.40 -6.72 14.22
C GLY A 230 3.85 -5.66 13.28
N VAL A 231 3.23 -6.05 12.16
CA VAL A 231 2.44 -5.15 11.29
C VAL A 231 0.99 -5.60 11.27
N LYS A 232 0.04 -4.66 11.36
CA LYS A 232 -1.40 -4.92 11.17
C LYS A 232 -1.81 -4.55 9.75
N PRO A 233 -2.49 -5.43 9.00
CA PRO A 233 -3.01 -5.06 7.70
C PRO A 233 -4.27 -4.23 7.93
N GLN A 234 -4.33 -3.03 7.37
CA GLN A 234 -5.54 -2.20 7.41
C GLN A 234 -6.49 -2.49 6.24
N MET A 235 -6.02 -3.21 5.22
CA MET A 235 -6.82 -3.60 4.06
C MET A 235 -6.97 -5.13 4.08
N CYS A 236 -7.98 -5.63 4.77
CA CYS A 236 -8.35 -7.04 4.74
C CYS A 236 -9.29 -7.26 3.55
N GLU A 237 -8.76 -7.74 2.43
CA GLU A 237 -9.55 -8.07 1.24
C GLU A 237 -8.93 -9.29 0.56
N ILE A 238 -9.75 -10.12 -0.09
CA ILE A 238 -9.27 -11.29 -0.83
C ILE A 238 -8.20 -10.92 -1.88
N SER A 239 -8.31 -9.73 -2.47
CA SER A 239 -7.37 -9.21 -3.47
C SER A 239 -5.95 -8.96 -2.92
N LYS A 240 -5.79 -8.93 -1.59
CA LYS A 240 -4.49 -8.76 -0.93
C LYS A 240 -3.76 -10.07 -0.69
N ILE A 241 -4.39 -11.20 -0.97
CA ILE A 241 -3.78 -12.54 -0.93
C ILE A 241 -3.25 -12.84 -2.33
N ILE A 242 -1.94 -12.98 -2.45
CA ILE A 242 -1.29 -13.43 -3.68
C ILE A 242 -1.14 -14.94 -3.59
N TYR A 243 -1.74 -15.67 -4.51
CA TYR A 243 -1.66 -17.13 -4.57
C TYR A 243 -0.93 -17.56 -5.84
N ASP A 244 0.18 -18.29 -5.66
CA ASP A 244 0.86 -18.96 -6.76
C ASP A 244 0.38 -20.41 -6.85
N LYS A 245 -0.55 -20.68 -7.78
CA LYS A 245 -1.10 -22.02 -8.02
C LYS A 245 -0.02 -23.10 -8.24
N LYS A 246 1.13 -22.75 -8.81
CA LYS A 246 2.18 -23.75 -9.14
C LYS A 246 2.89 -24.28 -7.90
N SER A 247 3.25 -23.40 -6.96
CA SER A 247 3.89 -23.77 -5.69
C SER A 247 2.88 -23.95 -4.54
N GLY A 248 1.65 -23.47 -4.75
CA GLY A 248 0.65 -23.21 -3.72
C GLY A 248 1.02 -22.09 -2.76
N ASN A 249 2.09 -21.33 -2.98
CA ASN A 249 2.55 -20.33 -2.01
C ASN A 249 1.53 -19.20 -1.85
N ILE A 250 1.41 -18.68 -0.63
CA ILE A 250 0.58 -17.51 -0.31
C ILE A 250 1.44 -16.41 0.27
N LEU A 251 1.29 -15.20 -0.29
CA LEU A 251 1.87 -13.99 0.25
C LEU A 251 0.79 -12.95 0.49
N ILE A 252 0.98 -12.14 1.53
CA ILE A 252 0.12 -11.03 1.90
C ILE A 252 0.67 -9.75 1.27
N SER A 253 -0.22 -8.88 0.81
CA SER A 253 0.11 -7.59 0.21
C SER A 253 -0.81 -6.48 0.74
N GLY A 254 -0.69 -5.26 0.19
CA GLY A 254 -1.65 -4.18 0.52
C GLY A 254 -1.29 -3.36 1.74
N PHE A 255 -0.04 -2.93 1.88
CA PHE A 255 0.42 -2.20 3.06
C PHE A 255 0.23 -0.69 3.00
N ARG A 256 -0.59 -0.15 2.08
CA ARG A 256 -0.82 1.31 1.91
C ARG A 256 -1.13 2.03 3.23
N ARG A 257 -1.83 1.35 4.13
CA ARG A 257 -2.23 1.84 5.46
C ARG A 257 -1.63 0.98 6.57
N GLY A 258 -0.62 0.16 6.27
CA GLY A 258 0.03 -0.67 7.28
C GLY A 258 0.67 0.20 8.34
N TRP A 259 0.51 -0.19 9.60
CA TRP A 259 1.18 0.44 10.72
C TRP A 259 1.78 -0.64 11.62
N PRO A 260 2.92 -0.36 12.27
CA PRO A 260 3.42 -1.20 13.35
C PRO A 260 2.32 -1.41 14.39
N ILE A 261 2.18 -2.65 14.86
CA ILE A 261 1.24 -2.97 15.94
C ILE A 261 1.86 -2.47 17.24
N LEU A 262 1.11 -1.66 17.98
CA LEU A 262 1.49 -1.23 19.33
C LEU A 262 1.16 -2.31 20.38
N ASP A 263 0.13 -3.12 20.10
CA ASP A 263 -0.36 -4.19 20.96
C ASP A 263 -0.08 -5.59 20.41
N LYS A 264 -0.34 -6.64 21.20
CA LYS A 264 -0.28 -8.02 20.71
C LYS A 264 -1.53 -8.32 19.88
N LEU A 265 -1.35 -8.59 18.59
CA LEU A 265 -2.41 -9.11 17.74
C LEU A 265 -2.26 -10.63 17.64
N GLU A 266 -3.30 -11.35 18.04
CA GLU A 266 -3.38 -12.80 17.92
C GLU A 266 -4.23 -13.22 16.71
N TRP A 267 -4.06 -14.47 16.28
CA TRP A 267 -4.90 -15.04 15.23
C TRP A 267 -6.36 -15.13 15.71
N SER A 268 -7.29 -14.89 14.80
CA SER A 268 -8.72 -15.14 14.97
C SER A 268 -9.30 -15.61 13.64
N ASP A 269 -10.18 -16.61 13.67
CA ASP A 269 -10.80 -17.13 12.44
C ASP A 269 -11.64 -16.07 11.72
N THR A 270 -12.07 -15.01 12.42
CA THR A 270 -12.70 -13.83 11.80
C THR A 270 -11.89 -13.24 10.65
N ARG A 271 -10.56 -13.46 10.62
CA ARG A 271 -9.71 -13.09 9.48
C ARG A 271 -10.10 -13.79 8.18
N TYR A 272 -10.61 -15.02 8.22
CA TYR A 272 -11.13 -15.66 7.01
C TYR A 272 -12.32 -14.89 6.43
N VAL A 273 -13.24 -14.42 7.28
CA VAL A 273 -14.38 -13.61 6.86
C VAL A 273 -13.93 -12.25 6.35
N GLU A 274 -13.04 -11.55 7.06
CA GLU A 274 -12.52 -10.25 6.64
C GLU A 274 -11.83 -10.31 5.27
N TYR A 275 -11.11 -11.41 4.98
CA TYR A 275 -10.49 -11.64 3.69
C TYR A 275 -11.41 -12.32 2.67
N GLY A 276 -12.69 -12.57 2.99
CA GLY A 276 -13.67 -13.16 2.09
C GLY A 276 -13.43 -14.63 1.73
N LEU A 277 -12.65 -15.34 2.56
CA LEU A 277 -12.36 -16.78 2.49
C LEU A 277 -13.37 -17.64 3.25
N ALA A 278 -14.26 -17.02 4.03
CA ALA A 278 -15.39 -17.66 4.67
C ALA A 278 -16.62 -16.77 4.57
N ARG A 279 -17.82 -17.36 4.58
CA ARG A 279 -19.10 -16.63 4.70
C ARG A 279 -19.70 -16.92 6.08
N PRO A 280 -19.87 -15.90 6.93
CA PRO A 280 -20.56 -16.07 8.18
C PRO A 280 -22.06 -16.28 7.94
N HIS A 281 -22.74 -16.80 8.95
CA HIS A 281 -24.21 -16.73 9.01
C HIS A 281 -24.67 -15.34 9.48
N ASP A 282 -25.96 -15.05 9.31
CA ASP A 282 -26.49 -13.68 9.45
C ASP A 282 -26.68 -13.22 10.91
N ASP A 283 -26.41 -14.06 11.90
CA ASP A 283 -26.59 -13.70 13.32
C ASP A 283 -25.49 -12.76 13.82
N ARG A 284 -25.83 -11.91 14.80
CA ARG A 284 -24.90 -10.88 15.33
C ARG A 284 -23.68 -11.47 16.04
N ASP A 285 -23.80 -12.68 16.55
CA ASP A 285 -22.75 -13.43 17.25
C ASP A 285 -21.96 -14.34 16.31
N TRP A 286 -22.01 -14.09 14.99
CA TRP A 286 -21.34 -14.94 14.00
C TRP A 286 -19.87 -15.18 14.29
N ALA A 287 -19.17 -14.20 14.86
CA ALA A 287 -17.76 -14.27 15.22
C ALA A 287 -17.45 -15.37 16.26
N SER A 288 -18.43 -15.70 17.11
CA SER A 288 -18.30 -16.71 18.18
C SER A 288 -18.63 -18.13 17.71
N HIS A 289 -19.13 -18.28 16.48
CA HIS A 289 -19.63 -19.54 15.95
C HIS A 289 -19.01 -19.89 14.58
N PRO A 290 -17.67 -20.04 14.49
CA PRO A 290 -16.98 -20.37 13.25
C PRO A 290 -17.37 -21.74 12.66
N GLU A 291 -17.94 -22.63 13.46
CA GLU A 291 -18.48 -23.93 13.02
C GLU A 291 -19.72 -23.81 12.13
N LYS A 292 -20.38 -22.64 12.11
CA LYS A 292 -21.56 -22.37 11.28
C LYS A 292 -21.22 -21.68 9.96
N TRP A 293 -19.94 -21.36 9.70
CA TRP A 293 -19.54 -20.64 8.49
C TRP A 293 -19.42 -21.57 7.29
N GLU A 294 -19.66 -21.02 6.11
CA GLU A 294 -19.29 -21.66 4.85
C GLU A 294 -17.81 -21.34 4.57
N TYR A 295 -17.01 -22.39 4.35
CA TYR A 295 -15.60 -22.30 3.97
C TYR A 295 -15.44 -22.79 2.54
#